data_AF-A0A6A3BPQ8-F1
#
_entry.id   AF-A0A6A3BPQ8-F1
#
_cell.length_a   1.000
_cell.length_b   1.000
_cell.length_c   1.000
_cell.angle_alpha   90.00
_cell.angle_beta   90.00
_cell.angle_gamma   90.00
#
_symmetry.space_group_name_H-M   'P 1'
#
loop_
_entity.id
_entity.type
_entity.pdbx_description
1 polymer ?
#
loop_
_entity_poly.entity_id
_entity_poly.type
_entity_poly.pdbx_seq_one_letter_code
_entity_poly.pdbx_strand_id
1 'polypeptide(L)'
;MVAATTAAKCGSTYVKVKMEGNAIARKIDISVHRSFESLTATLMRMFDICDEHLQKSFKIAYQDREGDWLLAEDVPWRTFIRCLKCIKLIRSGC
;
A
#
# COMPACT_ATOMS: atom_id res chain seq x y z
N MET A 1 3.47 -33.83 16.07
CA MET A 1 2.43 -33.06 15.35
C MET A 1 3.13 -31.92 14.62
N VAL A 2 3.37 -32.05 13.32
CA VAL A 2 3.91 -30.95 12.51
C VAL A 2 2.74 -30.11 12.05
N ALA A 3 2.62 -28.89 12.57
CA ALA A 3 1.59 -27.96 12.15
C ALA A 3 1.81 -27.61 10.68
N ALA A 4 0.87 -28.02 9.82
CA ALA A 4 0.77 -27.50 8.47
C ALA A 4 0.55 -25.98 8.58
N THR A 5 1.60 -25.21 8.35
CA THR A 5 1.46 -23.76 8.21
C THR A 5 0.92 -23.55 6.80
N THR A 6 -0.40 -23.51 6.67
CA THR A 6 -1.11 -23.28 5.42
C THR A 6 -0.49 -22.04 4.76
N ALA A 7 0.21 -22.23 3.65
CA ALA A 7 0.74 -21.16 2.83
C ALA A 7 -0.46 -20.33 2.37
N ALA A 8 -0.72 -19.23 3.07
CA ALA A 8 -1.83 -18.35 2.74
C ALA A 8 -1.61 -17.86 1.31
N LYS A 9 -2.50 -18.29 0.40
CA LYS A 9 -2.55 -17.89 -1.01
C LYS A 9 -2.23 -16.41 -1.13
N CYS A 10 -1.03 -16.10 -1.62
CA CYS A 10 -0.56 -14.74 -1.77
C CYS A 10 -1.48 -14.06 -2.78
N GLY A 11 -2.05 -12.92 -2.40
CA GLY A 11 -2.85 -12.10 -3.30
C GLY A 11 -2.08 -11.80 -4.60
N SER A 12 -2.81 -11.42 -5.64
CA SER A 12 -2.20 -11.03 -6.92
C SER A 12 -1.05 -10.04 -6.70
N THR A 13 0.08 -10.27 -7.36
CA THR A 13 1.25 -9.37 -7.35
C THR A 13 0.87 -7.94 -7.71
N TYR A 14 -0.16 -7.76 -8.53
CA TYR A 14 -0.71 -6.46 -8.86
C TYR A 14 -1.80 -6.02 -7.89
N VAL A 15 -1.58 -4.87 -7.26
CA VAL A 15 -2.47 -4.26 -6.27
C VAL A 15 -3.07 -2.98 -6.83
N LYS A 16 -4.34 -2.72 -6.51
CA LYS A 16 -5.00 -1.46 -6.86
C LYS A 16 -4.56 -0.36 -5.91
N VAL A 17 -4.36 0.82 -6.45
CA VAL A 17 -3.91 2.02 -5.76
C VAL A 17 -4.91 3.14 -6.06
N LYS A 18 -5.40 3.79 -5.00
CA LYS A 18 -6.30 4.95 -5.08
C LYS A 18 -5.68 6.12 -4.33
N MET A 19 -6.01 7.34 -4.74
CA MET A 19 -5.62 8.56 -4.04
C MET A 19 -6.89 9.31 -3.63
N GLU A 20 -6.94 9.76 -2.38
CA GLU A 20 -8.05 10.58 -1.89
C GLU A 20 -8.17 11.87 -2.71
N GLY A 21 -9.40 12.21 -3.11
CA GLY A 21 -9.67 13.37 -3.98
C GLY A 21 -9.40 13.12 -5.48
N ASN A 22 -8.89 11.96 -5.86
CA ASN A 22 -8.66 11.60 -7.26
C ASN A 22 -9.58 10.44 -7.71
N ALA A 23 -10.28 10.60 -8.83
CA ALA A 23 -11.13 9.56 -9.40
C ALA A 23 -10.32 8.43 -10.09
N ILE A 24 -9.02 8.66 -10.32
CA ILE A 24 -8.15 7.72 -11.04
C ILE A 24 -7.58 6.69 -10.07
N ALA A 25 -7.82 5.41 -10.39
CA ALA A 25 -7.14 4.28 -9.75
C ALA A 25 -6.04 3.75 -10.68
N ARG A 26 -4.88 3.42 -10.12
CA ARG A 26 -3.78 2.77 -10.84
C ARG A 26 -3.54 1.36 -10.30
N LYS A 27 -2.76 0.56 -11.03
CA LYS A 27 -2.36 -0.80 -10.64
C LYS A 27 -0.84 -0.83 -10.52
N ILE A 28 -0.32 -1.34 -9.40
CA ILE A 28 1.11 -1.42 -9.12
C ILE A 28 1.49 -2.87 -8.85
N ASP A 29 2.65 -3.30 -9.34
CA ASP A 29 3.21 -4.58 -8.92
C ASP A 29 3.89 -4.40 -7.55
N ILE A 30 3.38 -5.05 -6.51
CA ILE A 30 3.96 -4.94 -5.17
C ILE A 30 5.25 -5.76 -5.04
N SER A 31 5.47 -6.75 -5.91
CA SER A 31 6.59 -7.69 -5.80
C SER A 31 7.95 -7.06 -6.10
N VAL A 32 7.98 -5.94 -6.85
CA VAL A 32 9.20 -5.18 -7.15
C VAL A 32 9.65 -4.31 -5.96
N HIS A 33 8.79 -4.12 -4.97
CA HIS A 33 9.09 -3.32 -3.78
C HIS A 33 9.50 -4.22 -2.61
N ARG A 34 10.49 -3.75 -1.84
CA ARG A 34 10.97 -4.45 -0.63
C ARG A 34 10.85 -3.62 0.65
N SER A 35 10.34 -2.39 0.53
CA SER A 35 10.19 -1.45 1.64
C SER A 35 9.07 -0.45 1.34
N PHE A 36 8.54 0.18 2.40
CA PHE A 36 7.60 1.29 2.25
C PHE A 36 8.22 2.46 1.50
N GLU A 37 9.50 2.76 1.72
CA GLU A 37 10.21 3.82 1.01
C GLU A 37 10.16 3.65 -0.52
N SER A 38 10.51 2.45 -1.02
CA SER A 38 10.47 2.14 -2.45
C SER A 38 9.05 2.20 -3.02
N LEU A 39 8.07 1.72 -2.25
CA LEU A 39 6.66 1.79 -2.60
C LEU A 39 6.19 3.24 -2.68
N THR A 40 6.41 4.03 -1.62
CA THR A 40 6.04 5.44 -1.53
C THR A 40 6.62 6.23 -2.69
N ALA A 41 7.92 6.12 -2.96
CA ALA A 41 8.56 6.83 -4.08
C ALA A 41 7.87 6.51 -5.42
N THR A 42 7.49 5.25 -5.63
CA THR A 42 6.78 4.83 -6.85
C THR A 42 5.36 5.34 -6.89
N LEU A 43 4.64 5.33 -5.77
CA LEU A 43 3.29 5.88 -5.66
C LEU A 43 3.28 7.39 -5.94
N MET A 44 4.25 8.15 -5.41
CA MET A 44 4.36 9.59 -5.67
C MET A 44 4.60 9.86 -7.15
N ARG A 45 5.49 9.10 -7.79
CA ARG A 45 5.71 9.16 -9.24
C ARG A 45 4.47 8.74 -10.04
N MET A 46 3.70 7.76 -9.55
CA MET A 46 2.44 7.31 -10.16
C MET A 46 1.29 8.30 -9.98
N PHE A 47 1.41 9.35 -9.18
CA PHE A 47 0.36 10.38 -9.10
C PHE A 47 0.89 11.76 -9.45
N ASP A 48 2.07 11.82 -10.05
CA ASP A 48 2.72 13.06 -10.47
C ASP A 48 2.91 14.05 -9.29
N ILE A 49 3.15 13.49 -8.08
CA ILE A 49 3.42 14.23 -6.85
C ILE A 49 4.94 14.46 -6.74
N CYS A 50 5.42 15.52 -7.38
CA CYS A 50 6.84 15.89 -7.38
C CYS A 50 7.25 16.77 -6.19
N ASP A 51 6.28 17.32 -5.46
CA ASP A 51 6.52 18.24 -4.34
C ASP A 51 6.77 17.45 -3.04
N GLU A 52 8.00 17.51 -2.52
CA GLU A 52 8.41 16.80 -1.30
C GLU A 52 7.61 17.23 -0.05
N HIS A 53 7.16 18.49 0.02
CA HIS A 53 6.32 18.95 1.12
C HIS A 53 4.94 18.29 1.04
N LEU A 54 4.40 18.15 -0.16
CA LEU A 54 3.13 17.46 -0.39
C LEU A 54 3.24 15.96 -0.14
N GLN A 55 4.38 15.33 -0.46
CA GLN A 55 4.62 13.90 -0.18
C GLN A 55 4.50 13.57 1.31
N LYS A 56 4.99 14.44 2.19
CA LYS A 56 4.88 14.27 3.66
C LYS A 56 3.45 14.43 4.18
N SER A 57 2.59 15.11 3.43
CA SER A 57 1.17 15.24 3.74
C SER A 57 0.35 14.00 3.34
N PHE A 58 0.94 13.00 2.69
CA PHE A 58 0.24 11.76 2.36
C PHE A 58 0.63 10.62 3.29
N LYS A 59 -0.38 9.89 3.76
CA LYS A 59 -0.20 8.62 4.47
C LYS A 59 -0.68 7.46 3.63
N ILE A 60 -0.05 6.30 3.81
CA ILE A 60 -0.45 5.06 3.17
C ILE A 60 -1.45 4.34 4.07
N ALA A 61 -2.68 4.20 3.59
CA ALA A 61 -3.65 3.26 4.10
C ALA A 61 -3.73 2.04 3.20
N TYR A 62 -4.05 0.88 3.76
CA TYR A 62 -4.30 -0.33 2.99
C TYR A 62 -5.56 -1.02 3.44
N GLN A 63 -6.20 -1.69 2.49
CA GLN A 63 -7.27 -2.62 2.78
C GLN A 63 -6.68 -4.00 3.01
N ASP A 64 -7.01 -4.60 4.15
CA ASP A 64 -6.56 -5.94 4.49
C ASP A 64 -7.45 -7.04 3.87
N ARG A 65 -7.35 -8.26 4.41
CA ARG A 65 -8.14 -9.41 3.95
C ARG A 65 -9.59 -9.41 4.44
N GLU A 66 -9.83 -8.80 5.60
CA GLU A 66 -11.15 -8.69 6.22
C GLU A 66 -11.95 -7.56 5.58
N GLY A 67 -11.27 -6.62 4.92
CA GLY A 67 -11.87 -5.51 4.19
C GLY A 67 -11.68 -4.17 4.90
N ASP A 68 -10.94 -4.16 6.01
CA ASP A 68 -10.73 -3.03 6.88
C ASP A 68 -9.62 -2.13 6.33
N TRP A 69 -9.81 -0.81 6.46
CA TRP A 69 -8.81 0.17 6.08
C TRP A 69 -7.91 0.49 7.26
N LEU A 70 -6.65 0.11 7.16
CA LEU A 70 -5.64 0.28 8.21
C LEU A 70 -4.53 1.22 7.73
N LEU A 71 -3.93 1.97 8.66
CA LEU A 71 -2.72 2.76 8.39
C LEU A 71 -1.49 1.85 8.37
N ALA A 72 -0.57 2.13 7.44
CA ALA A 72 0.65 1.33 7.29
C ALA A 72 1.80 1.76 8.22
N GLU A 73 1.67 2.88 8.95
CA GLU A 73 2.76 3.51 9.73
C GLU A 73 3.40 2.55 10.75
N ASP A 74 2.61 1.69 11.39
CA ASP A 74 3.07 0.76 12.44
C ASP A 74 3.15 -0.71 12.00
N VAL A 75 2.97 -0.98 10.71
CA VAL A 75 2.85 -2.35 10.20
C VAL A 75 4.16 -2.79 9.55
N PRO A 76 4.80 -3.89 10.00
CA PRO A 76 5.99 -4.41 9.34
C PRO A 76 5.73 -4.73 7.86
N TRP A 77 6.68 -4.40 6.98
CA TRP A 77 6.55 -4.60 5.52
C TRP A 77 6.06 -6.01 5.13
N ARG A 78 6.60 -7.05 5.77
CA ARG A 78 6.22 -8.45 5.50
C ARG A 78 4.74 -8.73 5.83
N THR A 79 4.24 -8.13 6.91
CA THR A 79 2.84 -8.27 7.31
C THR A 79 1.95 -7.50 6.34
N PHE A 80 2.34 -6.28 5.99
CA PHE A 80 1.66 -5.44 5.02
C PHE A 80 1.42 -6.18 3.70
N ILE A 81 2.48 -6.63 3.01
CA ILE A 81 2.35 -7.31 1.70
C ILE A 81 1.53 -8.61 1.77
N ARG A 82 1.50 -9.28 2.93
CA ARG A 82 0.76 -10.53 3.11
C ARG A 82 -0.75 -10.27 3.23
N CYS A 83 -1.14 -9.17 3.85
CA CYS A 83 -2.53 -8.79 4.07
C CYS A 83 -3.09 -7.87 2.98
N LEU A 84 -2.21 -7.28 2.17
CA LEU A 84 -2.54 -6.23 1.21
C LEU A 84 -3.50 -6.67 0.10
N LYS A 85 -4.64 -5.98 0.01
CA LYS A 85 -5.62 -6.12 -1.08
C LYS A 85 -5.74 -4.86 -1.94
N CYS A 86 -5.67 -3.69 -1.32
CA CYS A 86 -5.78 -2.39 -1.98
C CYS A 86 -4.96 -1.36 -1.20
N ILE A 87 -4.38 -0.39 -1.89
CA ILE A 87 -3.68 0.75 -1.28
C ILE A 87 -4.52 2.01 -1.51
N LYS A 88 -4.54 2.89 -0.51
CA LYS A 88 -5.10 4.23 -0.60
C LYS A 88 -4.11 5.25 -0.03
N LEU A 89 -3.76 6.26 -0.82
CA LEU A 89 -3.10 7.46 -0.32
C LEU A 89 -4.15 8.38 0.27
N ILE A 90 -4.03 8.68 1.56
CA ILE A 90 -4.90 9.63 2.27
C ILE A 90 -4.13 10.91 2.52
N ARG A 91 -4.79 12.06 2.41
CA ARG A 91 -4.16 13.35 2.69
C ARG A 91 -4.31 13.65 4.17
N SER A 92 -3.22 13.58 4.93
CA SER A 92 -3.15 14.22 6.24
C SER A 92 -3.15 15.73 6.02
N GLY A 93 -4.32 16.33 6.21
CA GLY A 93 -4.53 17.78 6.08
C GLY A 93 -3.53 18.57 6.93
N CYS A 94 -3.10 19.69 6.36
CA CYS A 94 -2.30 20.72 7.00
C CYS A 94 -2.97 21.27 8.26
#